data_AF-A0A3S4DQS4-F1
#
_entry.id   AF-A0A3S4DQS4-F1
#
_cell.length_a   1.000
_cell.length_b   1.000
_cell.length_c   1.000
_cell.angle_alpha   90.00
_cell.angle_beta   90.00
_cell.angle_gamma   90.00
#
_symmetry.space_group_name_H-M   'P 1'
#
loop_
_entity.id
_entity.type
_entity.pdbx_description
1 polymer ?
#
loop_
_entity_poly.entity_id
_entity_poly.type
_entity_poly.pdbx_seq_one_letter_code
_entity_poly.pdbx_strand_id
1 'polypeptide(L)'
;MPFTALLTVFFTVVAVIIEQHLFTPVITFVLQAEPSAQLVLFYLFNGLLSSVSDNVFVGTVYINEAHAALTNGAISLKQFEMLAVAINTGTNLPSVATPNGQAAFLFLLTSALAPLVRLSYGRMVWMALPYTLVLTITGLLCVEYTLAPMTDLLTQWHWISQPVHLG
;
A
#
# COMPACT_ATOMS: atom_id res chain seq x y z
N MET A 1 2.16 -29.33 -2.84
CA MET A 1 2.74 -29.00 -4.17
C MET A 1 2.01 -27.83 -4.86
N PRO A 2 0.67 -27.72 -4.87
CA PRO A 2 -0.03 -26.61 -5.56
C PRO A 2 0.28 -25.22 -4.98
N PHE A 3 0.34 -25.11 -3.65
CA PHE A 3 0.64 -23.85 -2.95
C PHE A 3 2.04 -23.32 -3.26
N THR A 4 3.04 -24.18 -3.29
CA THR A 4 4.43 -23.83 -3.63
C THR A 4 4.53 -23.29 -5.05
N ALA A 5 3.89 -23.94 -6.02
CA ALA A 5 3.88 -23.47 -7.42
C ALA A 5 3.19 -22.11 -7.57
N LEU A 6 2.11 -21.87 -6.82
CA LEU A 6 1.38 -20.59 -6.84
C LEU A 6 2.22 -19.46 -6.24
N LEU A 7 2.95 -19.71 -5.15
CA LEU A 7 3.92 -18.76 -4.60
C LEU A 7 5.07 -18.50 -5.57
N THR A 8 5.62 -19.52 -6.22
CA THR A 8 6.67 -19.33 -7.23
C THR A 8 6.18 -18.44 -8.36
N VAL A 9 5.00 -18.71 -8.94
CA VAL A 9 4.42 -17.88 -9.99
C VAL A 9 4.18 -16.44 -9.50
N PHE A 10 3.66 -16.27 -8.29
CA PHE A 10 3.46 -14.94 -7.70
C PHE A 10 4.78 -14.15 -7.59
N PHE A 11 5.81 -14.74 -6.98
CA PHE A 11 7.11 -14.07 -6.84
C PHE A 11 7.81 -13.85 -8.18
N THR A 12 7.64 -14.74 -9.16
CA THR A 12 8.15 -14.52 -10.52
C THR A 12 7.48 -13.32 -11.18
N VAL A 13 6.16 -13.17 -11.06
CA VAL A 13 5.44 -12.01 -11.60
C VAL A 13 5.87 -10.72 -10.90
N VAL A 14 6.03 -10.74 -9.57
CA VAL A 14 6.58 -9.60 -8.80
C VAL A 14 7.96 -9.21 -9.32
N ALA A 15 8.86 -10.20 -9.45
CA ALA A 15 10.23 -9.95 -9.93
C ALA A 15 10.23 -9.35 -11.33
N VAL A 16 9.45 -9.90 -12.27
CA VAL A 16 9.35 -9.37 -13.64
C VAL A 16 8.84 -7.92 -13.65
N ILE A 17 7.85 -7.60 -12.82
CA ILE A 17 7.30 -6.23 -12.77
C ILE A 17 8.32 -5.23 -12.22
N ILE A 18 9.12 -5.64 -11.23
CA ILE A 18 10.23 -4.85 -10.69
C ILE A 18 11.32 -4.69 -11.77
N GLU A 19 11.75 -5.76 -12.43
CA GLU A 19 12.77 -5.72 -13.49
C GLU A 19 12.35 -4.88 -14.70
N GLN A 20 11.06 -4.86 -15.03
CA GLN A 20 10.52 -4.05 -16.12
C GLN A 20 10.24 -2.60 -15.73
N HIS A 21 10.51 -2.20 -14.48
CA HIS A 21 10.31 -0.83 -13.99
C HIS A 21 8.90 -0.29 -14.24
N LEU A 22 7.88 -1.17 -14.21
CA LEU A 22 6.54 -0.83 -14.67
C LEU A 22 5.89 0.29 -13.84
N PHE A 23 6.25 0.38 -12.56
CA PHE A 23 5.76 1.41 -11.64
C PHE A 23 6.73 2.57 -11.41
N THR A 24 7.98 2.47 -11.90
CA THR A 24 9.00 3.51 -11.75
C THR A 24 8.56 4.89 -12.28
N PRO A 25 7.80 5.03 -13.39
CA PRO A 25 7.30 6.33 -13.83
C PRO A 25 6.35 6.98 -12.82
N VAL A 26 5.47 6.20 -12.19
CA VAL A 26 4.54 6.71 -11.16
C VAL A 26 5.32 7.13 -9.93
N ILE A 27 6.29 6.32 -9.51
CA ILE A 27 7.09 6.60 -8.31
C ILE A 27 7.97 7.83 -8.52
N THR A 28 8.59 7.96 -9.68
CA THR A 28 9.40 9.14 -10.03
C THR A 28 8.53 10.39 -10.08
N PHE A 29 7.33 10.30 -10.66
CA PHE A 29 6.36 11.40 -10.64
C PHE A 29 6.00 11.81 -9.20
N VAL A 30 5.74 10.85 -8.32
CA VAL A 30 5.42 11.15 -6.92
C VAL A 30 6.63 11.73 -6.18
N LEU A 31 7.83 11.18 -6.35
CA LEU A 31 9.06 11.66 -5.70
C LEU A 31 9.47 13.07 -6.16
N GLN A 32 9.03 13.52 -7.33
CA GLN A 32 9.22 14.89 -7.82
C GLN A 32 8.24 15.90 -7.19
N ALA A 33 7.16 15.43 -6.56
CA ALA A 33 6.23 16.31 -5.86
C ALA A 33 6.84 16.86 -4.56
N GLU A 34 6.27 17.93 -4.03
CA GLU A 34 6.70 18.49 -2.75
C GLU A 34 6.57 17.45 -1.61
N PRO A 35 7.47 17.45 -0.60
CA PRO A 35 7.47 16.46 0.47
C PRO A 35 6.13 16.29 1.19
N SER A 36 5.37 17.37 1.34
CA SER A 36 4.01 17.37 1.91
C SER A 36 3.01 16.58 1.05
N ALA A 37 3.12 16.68 -0.28
CA ALA A 37 2.26 16.00 -1.23
C ALA A 37 2.67 14.54 -1.46
N GLN A 38 3.95 14.18 -1.28
CA GLN A 38 4.45 12.83 -1.51
C GLN A 38 3.68 11.77 -0.71
N LEU A 39 3.48 11.98 0.60
CA LEU A 39 2.78 11.03 1.46
C LEU A 39 1.33 10.78 0.99
N VAL A 40 0.63 11.86 0.64
CA VAL A 40 -0.74 11.81 0.12
C VAL A 40 -0.79 11.08 -1.23
N LEU A 41 0.11 11.41 -2.14
CA LEU A 41 0.17 10.80 -3.47
C LEU A 41 0.53 9.31 -3.38
N PHE A 42 1.52 8.94 -2.58
CA PHE A 42 1.84 7.54 -2.33
C PHE A 42 0.64 6.80 -1.74
N TYR A 43 -0.03 7.36 -0.74
CA TYR A 43 -1.23 6.76 -0.16
C TYR A 43 -2.34 6.50 -1.21
N LEU A 44 -2.65 7.51 -2.03
CA LEU A 44 -3.73 7.43 -3.02
C LEU A 44 -3.39 6.51 -4.19
N PHE A 45 -2.19 6.59 -4.77
CA PHE A 45 -1.78 5.73 -5.88
C PHE A 45 -1.65 4.27 -5.44
N ASN A 46 -1.08 4.01 -4.26
CA ASN A 46 -1.04 2.66 -3.70
C ASN A 46 -2.45 2.13 -3.46
N GLY A 47 -3.35 2.95 -2.93
CA GLY A 47 -4.74 2.57 -2.71
C GLY A 47 -5.47 2.22 -4.00
N LEU A 48 -5.33 3.05 -5.02
CA LEU A 48 -5.97 2.81 -6.32
C LEU A 48 -5.44 1.54 -6.97
N LEU A 49 -4.12 1.37 -7.06
CA LEU A 49 -3.50 0.19 -7.68
C LEU A 49 -3.79 -1.08 -6.88
N SER A 50 -3.74 -1.00 -5.56
CA SER A 50 -4.05 -2.11 -4.67
C SER A 50 -5.53 -2.47 -4.70
N SER A 51 -6.43 -1.55 -5.03
CA SER A 51 -7.86 -1.86 -5.17
C SER A 51 -8.17 -2.73 -6.38
N VAL A 52 -7.30 -2.76 -7.40
CA VAL A 52 -7.49 -3.58 -8.61
C VAL A 52 -6.53 -4.79 -8.67
N SER A 53 -5.54 -4.82 -7.78
CA SER A 53 -4.51 -5.85 -7.65
C SER A 53 -4.51 -6.44 -6.23
N ASP A 54 -3.43 -7.09 -5.80
CA ASP A 54 -3.22 -7.61 -4.44
C ASP A 54 -2.45 -6.57 -3.58
N ASN A 55 -2.83 -6.42 -2.31
CA ASN A 55 -2.22 -5.47 -1.38
C ASN A 55 -0.76 -5.80 -1.02
N VAL A 56 -0.42 -7.07 -0.89
CA VAL A 56 0.96 -7.53 -0.65
C VAL A 56 1.80 -7.29 -1.90
N PHE A 57 1.23 -7.53 -3.08
CA PHE A 57 1.90 -7.28 -4.35
C PHE A 57 2.30 -5.80 -4.50
N VAL A 58 1.33 -4.89 -4.43
CA VAL A 58 1.58 -3.46 -4.63
C VAL A 58 2.51 -2.92 -3.55
N GLY A 59 2.29 -3.32 -2.29
CA GLY A 59 3.12 -2.88 -1.16
C GLY A 59 4.58 -3.28 -1.34
N THR A 60 4.84 -4.52 -1.77
CA THR A 60 6.21 -5.01 -1.97
C THR A 60 6.95 -4.21 -3.05
N VAL A 61 6.30 -3.94 -4.18
CA VAL A 61 6.93 -3.18 -5.26
C VAL A 61 7.25 -1.74 -4.83
N TYR A 62 6.29 -1.06 -4.20
CA TYR A 62 6.47 0.34 -3.77
C TYR A 62 7.50 0.48 -2.66
N ILE A 63 7.57 -0.46 -1.71
CA ILE A 63 8.60 -0.47 -0.67
C ILE A 63 9.99 -0.69 -1.26
N ASN A 64 10.14 -1.63 -2.21
CA ASN A 64 11.43 -1.89 -2.85
C ASN A 64 11.95 -0.68 -3.63
N GLU A 65 11.07 0.03 -4.32
CA GLU A 65 11.42 1.25 -5.06
C GLU A 65 11.73 2.42 -4.12
N ALA A 66 10.98 2.60 -3.04
CA ALA A 66 11.30 3.57 -1.99
C ALA A 66 12.65 3.26 -1.32
N HIS A 67 12.94 1.98 -1.10
CA HIS A 67 14.23 1.53 -0.57
C HIS A 67 15.36 1.80 -1.57
N ALA A 68 15.15 1.55 -2.86
CA ALA A 68 16.13 1.90 -3.91
C ALA A 68 16.40 3.41 -3.96
N ALA A 69 15.37 4.24 -3.80
CA ALA A 69 15.51 5.69 -3.69
C ALA A 69 16.31 6.11 -2.44
N LEU A 70 16.12 5.43 -1.31
CA LEU A 70 16.92 5.63 -0.10
C LEU A 70 18.39 5.26 -0.34
N THR A 71 18.67 4.08 -0.91
CA THR A 71 20.04 3.62 -1.14
C THR A 71 20.80 4.47 -2.15
N ASN A 72 20.09 5.10 -3.09
CA ASN A 72 20.66 6.01 -4.07
C ASN A 72 20.77 7.46 -3.56
N GLY A 73 20.38 7.72 -2.30
CA GLY A 73 20.45 9.06 -1.68
C GLY A 73 19.39 10.05 -2.17
N ALA A 74 18.36 9.59 -2.89
CA ALA A 74 17.28 10.44 -3.37
C ALA A 74 16.30 10.86 -2.27
N ILE A 75 16.16 10.05 -1.22
CA ILE A 75 15.34 10.33 -0.03
C ILE A 75 16.11 10.05 1.25
N SER A 76 15.74 10.73 2.34
CA SER A 76 16.32 10.47 3.67
C SER A 76 15.68 9.23 4.33
N LEU A 77 16.35 8.65 5.34
CA LEU A 77 15.81 7.54 6.12
C LEU A 77 14.48 7.90 6.81
N LYS A 78 14.38 9.11 7.39
CA LYS A 78 13.12 9.62 7.99
C LYS A 78 11.99 9.65 6.94
N GLN A 79 12.31 10.09 5.72
CA GLN A 79 11.33 10.12 4.63
C GLN A 79 10.93 8.73 4.18
N PHE A 80 11.88 7.79 4.04
CA PHE A 80 11.59 6.40 3.74
C PHE A 80 10.64 5.77 4.76
N GLU A 81 10.84 5.97 6.06
CA GLU A 81 9.96 5.44 7.10
C GLU A 81 8.53 6.00 7.00
N MET A 82 8.38 7.31 6.78
CA MET A 82 7.05 7.91 6.58
C MET A 82 6.37 7.39 5.31
N LEU A 83 7.13 7.26 4.21
CA LEU A 83 6.65 6.67 2.96
C LEU A 83 6.24 5.22 3.16
N ALA A 84 7.00 4.43 3.94
CA ALA A 84 6.68 3.04 4.21
C ALA A 84 5.34 2.89 4.96
N VAL A 85 5.07 3.77 5.93
CA VAL A 85 3.76 3.81 6.59
C VAL A 85 2.67 4.21 5.61
N ALA A 86 2.86 5.27 4.81
CA ALA A 86 1.88 5.71 3.82
C ALA A 86 1.57 4.64 2.76
N ILE A 87 2.59 3.91 2.29
CA ILE A 87 2.45 2.77 1.36
C ILE A 87 1.64 1.66 2.04
N ASN A 88 2.03 1.21 3.23
CA ASN A 88 1.34 0.12 3.92
C ASN A 88 -0.12 0.47 4.24
N THR A 89 -0.38 1.68 4.72
CA THR A 89 -1.72 2.15 5.01
C THR A 89 -2.54 2.35 3.72
N GLY A 90 -1.91 2.84 2.64
CA GLY A 90 -2.51 3.01 1.32
C GLY A 90 -2.89 1.69 0.67
N THR A 91 -2.06 0.64 0.76
CA THR A 91 -2.38 -0.67 0.19
C THR A 91 -3.39 -1.46 1.01
N ASN A 92 -3.62 -1.14 2.29
CA ASN A 92 -4.54 -1.91 3.14
C ASN A 92 -5.91 -1.26 3.36
N LEU A 93 -6.00 0.08 3.38
CA LEU A 93 -7.27 0.77 3.66
C LEU A 93 -8.13 0.93 2.38
N PRO A 94 -7.72 1.71 1.35
CA PRO A 94 -8.46 1.83 0.10
C PRO A 94 -8.71 0.52 -0.66
N SER A 95 -7.83 -0.48 -0.53
CA SER A 95 -7.90 -1.72 -1.32
C SER A 95 -9.13 -2.58 -1.04
N VAL A 96 -9.83 -2.34 0.07
CA VAL A 96 -11.12 -2.97 0.39
C VAL A 96 -12.19 -2.72 -0.69
N ALA A 97 -11.99 -1.74 -1.58
CA ALA A 97 -12.92 -1.36 -2.64
C ALA A 97 -13.32 -2.48 -3.58
N THR A 98 -12.45 -3.47 -3.76
CA THR A 98 -12.79 -4.63 -4.57
C THR A 98 -12.36 -5.92 -3.90
N PRO A 99 -12.96 -7.05 -4.30
CA PRO A 99 -12.55 -8.36 -3.81
C PRO A 99 -11.11 -8.73 -4.13
N ASN A 100 -10.53 -8.19 -5.21
CA ASN A 100 -9.15 -8.50 -5.59
C ASN A 100 -8.14 -7.83 -4.64
N GLY A 101 -8.46 -6.63 -4.16
CA GLY A 101 -7.62 -5.88 -3.24
C GLY A 101 -7.43 -6.51 -1.87
N GLN A 102 -8.26 -7.49 -1.51
CA GLN A 102 -8.21 -8.19 -0.24
C GLN A 102 -8.39 -9.70 -0.44
N ALA A 103 -7.35 -10.49 -0.18
CA ALA A 103 -7.38 -11.94 -0.35
C ALA A 103 -8.55 -12.62 0.39
N ALA A 104 -8.94 -12.10 1.56
CA ALA A 104 -10.10 -12.60 2.31
C ALA A 104 -11.42 -12.44 1.53
N PHE A 105 -11.56 -11.36 0.76
CA PHE A 105 -12.76 -11.10 -0.04
C PHE A 105 -12.81 -11.98 -1.28
N LEU A 106 -11.67 -12.15 -1.95
CA LEU A 106 -11.53 -13.10 -3.06
C LEU A 106 -11.80 -14.54 -2.60
N PHE A 107 -11.33 -14.91 -1.41
CA PHE A 107 -11.63 -16.20 -0.79
C PHE A 107 -13.13 -16.36 -0.53
N LEU A 108 -13.80 -15.35 0.01
CA LEU A 108 -15.25 -15.39 0.21
C LEU A 108 -16.00 -15.60 -1.11
N LEU A 109 -15.61 -14.90 -2.19
CA LEU A 109 -16.24 -15.05 -3.51
C LEU A 109 -16.02 -16.42 -4.15
N THR A 110 -14.87 -17.05 -3.91
CA THR A 110 -14.56 -18.38 -4.45
C THR A 110 -15.09 -19.50 -3.56
N SER A 111 -15.55 -19.19 -2.35
CA SER A 111 -16.10 -20.16 -1.41
C SER A 111 -17.50 -20.66 -1.81
N ALA A 112 -17.87 -21.83 -1.28
CA ALA A 112 -19.23 -22.37 -1.41
C ALA A 112 -20.32 -21.49 -0.75
N LEU A 113 -19.93 -20.51 0.10
CA LEU A 113 -20.86 -19.57 0.71
C LEU A 113 -21.35 -18.50 -0.27
N ALA A 114 -20.52 -18.08 -1.23
CA ALA A 114 -20.89 -17.04 -2.19
C ALA A 114 -22.22 -17.31 -2.94
N PRO A 115 -22.46 -18.52 -3.52
CA PRO A 115 -23.73 -18.81 -4.16
C PRO A 115 -24.91 -18.88 -3.18
N LEU A 116 -24.69 -19.32 -1.94
CA LEU A 116 -25.74 -19.41 -0.91
C LEU A 116 -26.28 -18.04 -0.51
N VAL A 117 -25.40 -17.03 -0.39
CA VAL A 117 -25.80 -15.64 -0.07
C VAL A 117 -26.04 -14.77 -1.31
N ARG A 118 -25.96 -15.36 -2.52
CA ARG A 118 -26.05 -14.67 -3.81
C ARG A 118 -25.06 -13.49 -3.90
N LEU A 119 -23.83 -13.71 -3.46
CA LEU A 119 -22.76 -12.71 -3.48
C LEU A 119 -22.04 -12.77 -4.83
N SER A 120 -22.29 -11.79 -5.69
CA SER A 120 -21.54 -11.59 -6.93
C SER A 120 -20.40 -10.58 -6.73
N TYR A 121 -19.40 -10.60 -7.62
CA TYR A 121 -18.30 -9.63 -7.59
C TYR A 121 -18.80 -8.17 -7.52
N GLY A 122 -19.72 -7.79 -8.42
CA GLY A 122 -20.28 -6.45 -8.45
C GLY A 122 -21.07 -6.10 -7.17
N ARG A 123 -21.80 -7.05 -6.60
CA ARG A 123 -22.51 -6.84 -5.32
C ARG A 123 -21.53 -6.59 -4.17
N MET A 124 -20.40 -7.29 -4.16
CA MET A 124 -19.36 -7.11 -3.16
C MET A 124 -18.70 -5.73 -3.27
N VAL A 125 -18.41 -5.25 -4.48
CA VAL A 125 -17.92 -3.88 -4.74
C VAL A 125 -18.90 -2.83 -4.21
N TRP A 126 -20.20 -2.98 -4.52
CA TRP A 126 -21.24 -2.05 -4.02
C TRP A 126 -21.35 -2.04 -2.51
N MET A 127 -21.22 -3.18 -1.85
CA MET A 127 -21.21 -3.29 -0.39
C MET A 127 -19.94 -2.67 0.22
N ALA A 128 -18.80 -2.76 -0.46
CA ALA A 128 -17.52 -2.27 0.02
C ALA A 128 -17.36 -0.75 -0.16
N LEU A 129 -17.95 -0.16 -1.20
CA LEU A 129 -17.84 1.26 -1.54
C LEU A 129 -17.98 2.23 -0.34
N PRO A 130 -19.01 2.15 0.54
CA PRO A 130 -19.11 3.05 1.68
C PRO A 130 -17.93 2.90 2.65
N TYR A 131 -17.45 1.68 2.87
CA TYR A 131 -16.27 1.42 3.71
C TYR A 131 -15.01 1.96 3.05
N THR A 132 -14.85 1.77 1.74
CA THR A 132 -13.75 2.36 0.98
C THR A 132 -13.70 3.86 1.16
N LEU A 133 -14.81 4.57 0.96
CA LEU A 133 -14.83 6.01 1.10
C LEU A 133 -14.42 6.45 2.51
N VAL A 134 -15.00 5.84 3.54
CA VAL A 134 -14.67 6.17 4.93
C VAL A 134 -13.22 5.85 5.25
N LEU A 135 -12.72 4.67 4.90
CA LEU A 135 -11.35 4.24 5.20
C LEU A 135 -10.31 5.01 4.38
N THR A 136 -10.61 5.32 3.12
CA THR A 136 -9.75 6.15 2.26
C THR A 136 -9.65 7.57 2.80
N ILE A 137 -10.76 8.20 3.15
CA ILE A 137 -10.73 9.59 3.67
C ILE A 137 -10.09 9.62 5.06
N THR A 138 -10.48 8.72 5.95
CA THR A 138 -9.93 8.67 7.31
C THR A 138 -8.43 8.37 7.28
N GLY A 139 -8.01 7.39 6.48
CA GLY A 139 -6.60 7.05 6.30
C GLY A 139 -5.81 8.21 5.70
N LEU A 140 -6.36 8.89 4.68
CA LEU A 140 -5.75 10.07 4.08
C LEU A 140 -5.54 11.19 5.10
N LEU A 141 -6.58 11.54 5.87
CA LEU A 141 -6.48 12.55 6.91
C LEU A 141 -5.44 12.19 7.99
N CYS A 142 -5.37 10.90 8.36
CA CYS A 142 -4.35 10.43 9.29
C CYS A 142 -2.93 10.53 8.72
N VAL A 143 -2.73 10.19 7.44
CA VAL A 143 -1.42 10.29 6.77
C VAL A 143 -1.00 11.76 6.63
N GLU A 144 -1.92 12.65 6.30
CA GLU A 144 -1.64 14.07 6.06
C GLU A 144 -1.43 14.86 7.36
N TYR A 145 -2.32 14.71 8.34
CA TYR A 145 -2.36 15.57 9.52
C TYR A 145 -1.86 14.89 10.80
N THR A 146 -1.89 13.57 10.89
CA THR A 146 -1.60 12.85 12.15
C THR A 146 -0.23 12.20 12.14
N LEU A 147 0.22 11.65 11.01
CA LEU A 147 1.41 10.82 10.91
C LEU A 147 2.68 11.54 11.41
N ALA A 148 3.06 12.66 10.78
CA ALA A 148 4.27 13.38 11.16
C ALA A 148 4.21 13.96 12.60
N PRO A 149 3.13 14.67 13.01
CA PRO A 149 3.06 15.23 14.37
C PRO A 149 3.07 14.16 15.46
N MET A 150 2.37 13.03 15.26
CA MET A 150 2.39 11.93 16.23
C MET A 150 3.74 11.24 16.26
N THR A 151 4.41 11.05 15.13
CA THR A 151 5.78 10.51 15.13
C THR A 151 6.73 11.40 15.91
N ASP A 152 6.69 12.72 15.72
CA ASP A 152 7.55 13.65 16.45
C ASP A 152 7.23 13.65 17.97
N LEU A 153 5.95 13.62 18.34
CA LEU A 153 5.50 13.57 19.74
C LEU A 153 5.87 12.25 20.42
N LEU A 154 5.65 11.11 19.77
CA LEU A 154 6.03 9.78 20.28
C LEU A 154 7.55 9.64 20.43
N THR A 155 8.31 10.31 19.55
CA THR A 155 9.76 10.41 19.66
C THR A 155 10.17 11.22 20.88
N GLN A 156 9.54 12.36 21.13
CA GLN A 156 9.81 13.19 22.32
C GLN A 156 9.49 12.44 23.62
N TRP A 157 8.45 11.60 23.61
CA TRP A 157 8.11 10.73 24.74
C TRP A 157 8.99 9.49 24.86
N HIS A 158 9.96 9.31 23.95
CA HIS A 158 10.86 8.15 23.91
C HIS A 158 10.12 6.82 23.73
N TRP A 159 8.91 6.83 23.16
CA TRP A 159 8.16 5.61 22.82
C TRP A 159 8.64 4.99 21.51
N ILE A 160 9.14 5.83 20.61
CA ILE A 160 9.84 5.43 19.39
C ILE A 160 11.19 6.16 19.33
N SER A 161 12.19 5.52 18.75
CA SER A 161 13.52 6.10 18.59
C SER A 161 13.65 6.76 17.22
N GLN A 162 14.38 7.87 17.14
CA GLN A 162 14.75 8.38 15.82
C GLN A 162 15.72 7.40 15.17
N PRO A 163 15.60 7.17 13.85
CA PRO A 163 16.58 6.39 13.14
C PRO A 163 17.97 7.01 13.35
N VAL A 164 18.89 6.23 13.92
CA VAL A 164 20.28 6.63 14.04
C VAL A 164 20.80 6.89 12.63
N HIS A 165 21.30 8.10 12.36
CA HIS A 165 22.00 8.39 11.11
C HIS A 165 23.13 7.36 10.96
N LEU A 166 22.94 6.38 10.08
CA LEU A 166 24.03 5.56 9.57
C LEU A 166 24.84 6.51 8.67
N GLY A 167 25.85 7.13 9.27
CA GLY A 167 26.90 7.87 8.57
C GLY A 167 27.80 6.94 7.77
#